data_AF-A0AA44YXI7-F1
#
_entry.id   AF-A0AA44YXI7-F1
#
_cell.length_a   1.000
_cell.length_b   1.000
_cell.length_c   1.000
_cell.angle_alpha   90.00
_cell.angle_beta   90.00
_cell.angle_gamma   90.00
#
_symmetry.space_group_name_H-M   'P 1'
#
loop_
_entity.id
_entity.type
_entity.pdbx_description
1 polymer ?
#
loop_
_entity_poly.entity_id
_entity_poly.type
_entity_poly.pdbx_seq_one_letter_code
_entity_poly.pdbx_strand_id
1 'polypeptide(L)'
;MRLYALLCCVASSAIAYPALAQTRGVPTPDTDQTQASGNVSDIVVTAKRLDSAREHIQPSLGASNYEITSDTIKALPGGENQQFNQILLQAPGIVQDGFG
;
A
#
# COMPACT_ATOMS: atom_id res chain seq x y z
N MET A 1 -4.38 -46.87 -53.47
CA MET A 1 -4.75 -45.73 -54.32
C MET A 1 -3.90 -44.54 -53.91
N ARG A 2 -2.93 -44.15 -54.75
CA ARG A 2 -2.14 -42.93 -54.60
C ARG A 2 -2.95 -41.77 -55.18
N LEU A 3 -3.06 -40.63 -54.50
CA LEU A 3 -2.75 -39.33 -55.11
C LEU A 3 -2.70 -38.20 -54.06
N TYR A 4 -1.57 -37.50 -54.07
CA TYR A 4 -1.32 -36.18 -53.49
C TYR A 4 -2.29 -35.12 -54.05
N ALA A 5 -2.54 -34.06 -53.29
CA ALA A 5 -2.04 -32.71 -53.61
C ALA A 5 -2.91 -31.63 -52.94
N LEU A 6 -2.26 -30.47 -52.75
CA LEU A 6 -2.84 -29.14 -52.58
C LEU A 6 -3.02 -28.69 -51.12
N LEU A 7 -1.99 -28.11 -50.49
CA LEU A 7 -1.58 -26.72 -50.66
C LEU A 7 -2.70 -25.74 -50.26
N CYS A 8 -2.65 -25.22 -49.04
CA CYS A 8 -2.75 -23.77 -48.87
C CYS A 8 -2.31 -23.36 -47.47
N CYS A 9 -1.32 -22.48 -47.43
CA CYS A 9 -0.99 -21.63 -46.30
C CYS A 9 -2.26 -20.98 -45.73
N VAL A 10 -2.47 -21.07 -44.43
CA VAL A 10 -3.11 -19.96 -43.71
C VAL A 10 -2.24 -19.66 -42.50
N ALA A 11 -1.36 -18.69 -42.72
CA ALA A 11 -0.67 -17.95 -41.68
C ALA A 11 -1.70 -17.18 -40.83
N SER A 12 -1.27 -16.81 -39.63
CA SER A 12 -1.92 -15.85 -38.72
C SER A 12 -3.11 -16.44 -37.95
N SER A 13 -3.12 -16.38 -36.63
CA SER A 13 -3.04 -15.11 -35.91
C SER A 13 -2.54 -15.31 -34.49
N ALA A 14 -1.61 -14.47 -34.07
CA ALA A 14 -1.33 -14.23 -32.67
C ALA A 14 -2.63 -13.78 -31.99
N ILE A 15 -3.16 -14.59 -31.07
CA ILE A 15 -4.25 -14.14 -30.20
C ILE A 15 -3.61 -13.19 -29.21
N ALA A 16 -3.65 -11.89 -29.54
CA ALA A 16 -3.39 -10.83 -28.61
C ALA A 16 -4.45 -10.91 -27.51
N TYR A 17 -4.07 -11.42 -26.34
CA TYR A 17 -4.90 -11.31 -25.15
C TYR A 17 -5.10 -9.81 -24.86
N PRO A 18 -6.32 -9.28 -24.83
CA PRO A 18 -6.53 -7.94 -24.33
C PRO A 18 -6.15 -7.94 -22.84
N ALA A 19 -5.14 -7.15 -22.49
CA ALA A 19 -4.85 -6.82 -21.10
C ALA A 19 -6.05 -6.03 -20.56
N LEU A 20 -6.90 -6.68 -19.78
CA LEU A 20 -7.87 -5.96 -18.95
C LEU A 20 -7.07 -5.20 -17.89
N ALA A 21 -6.82 -3.92 -18.14
CA ALA A 21 -6.34 -3.00 -17.13
C ALA A 21 -7.38 -2.96 -16.00
N GLN A 22 -7.06 -3.56 -14.85
CA GLN A 22 -7.83 -3.35 -13.62
C GLN A 22 -7.63 -1.90 -13.21
N THR A 23 -8.49 -1.01 -13.71
CA THR A 23 -8.73 0.28 -13.07
C THR A 23 -9.24 -0.04 -11.66
N ARG A 24 -8.39 0.22 -10.66
CA ARG A 24 -8.82 0.25 -9.26
C ARG A 24 -9.82 1.41 -9.18
N GLY A 25 -11.11 1.06 -9.26
CA GLY A 25 -12.19 2.02 -9.17
C GLY A 25 -11.99 2.94 -7.98
N VAL A 26 -12.13 4.24 -8.23
CA VAL A 26 -12.36 5.24 -7.18
C VAL A 26 -13.54 4.75 -6.35
N PRO A 27 -13.43 4.67 -5.01
CA PRO A 27 -14.56 4.22 -4.20
C PRO A 27 -15.61 5.32 -4.19
N THR A 28 -16.63 5.17 -5.04
CA THR A 28 -17.91 5.87 -4.88
C THR A 28 -18.69 5.15 -3.79
N PRO A 29 -19.24 5.84 -2.77
CA PRO A 29 -19.94 5.19 -1.67
C PRO A 29 -21.33 4.77 -2.14
N ASP A 30 -21.41 3.65 -2.86
CA ASP A 30 -22.69 3.01 -3.15
C ASP A 30 -23.02 1.96 -2.10
N THR A 31 -24.21 2.16 -1.54
CA THR A 31 -24.82 1.43 -0.44
C THR A 31 -25.28 0.07 -0.96
N ASP A 32 -24.38 -0.92 -0.98
CA ASP A 32 -24.76 -2.34 -1.06
C ASP A 32 -23.57 -3.23 -0.62
N GLN A 33 -23.53 -3.57 0.67
CA GLN A 33 -22.82 -4.78 1.12
C GLN A 33 -23.79 -5.69 1.87
N THR A 34 -24.36 -6.59 1.08
CA THR A 34 -24.84 -7.91 1.48
C THR A 34 -23.97 -8.49 2.59
N GLN A 35 -24.63 -8.75 3.72
CA GLN A 35 -24.18 -9.46 4.91
C GLN A 35 -22.95 -10.36 4.72
N ALA A 36 -21.78 -9.89 5.17
CA ALA A 36 -20.67 -10.73 5.61
C ALA A 36 -20.44 -10.49 7.11
N SER A 37 -21.43 -10.84 7.94
CA SER A 37 -21.32 -10.77 9.41
C SER A 37 -20.52 -11.94 10.02
N GLY A 38 -19.80 -12.71 9.20
CA GLY A 38 -18.79 -13.65 9.65
C GLY A 38 -17.42 -13.20 9.14
N ASN A 39 -16.43 -13.11 10.03
CA ASN A 39 -15.00 -12.93 9.74
C ASN A 39 -14.43 -11.50 9.67
N VAL A 40 -15.21 -10.42 9.91
CA VAL A 40 -14.63 -9.07 10.01
C VAL A 40 -13.60 -8.97 11.15
N SER A 41 -13.89 -9.61 12.29
CA SER A 41 -12.97 -9.63 13.44
C SER A 41 -11.67 -10.40 13.14
N ASP A 42 -11.74 -11.52 12.42
CA ASP A 42 -10.57 -12.35 12.11
C ASP A 42 -9.62 -11.66 11.12
N ILE A 43 -10.18 -10.94 10.14
CA ILE A 43 -9.40 -10.12 9.21
C ILE A 43 -8.64 -9.01 9.96
N VAL A 44 -9.29 -8.33 10.91
CA VAL A 44 -8.64 -7.26 11.71
C VAL A 44 -7.51 -7.82 12.58
N VAL A 45 -7.72 -8.97 13.23
CA VAL A 45 -6.69 -9.63 14.05
C VAL A 45 -5.50 -10.05 13.18
N THR A 46 -5.76 -10.64 12.01
CA THR A 46 -4.72 -11.06 11.07
C THR A 46 -3.93 -9.87 10.54
N ALA A 47 -4.61 -8.77 10.18
CA ALA A 47 -3.96 -7.53 9.75
C ALA A 47 -3.06 -6.95 10.84
N LYS A 48 -3.54 -6.87 12.10
CA LYS A 48 -2.75 -6.38 13.25
C LYS A 48 -1.48 -7.22 13.48
N ARG A 49 -1.60 -8.55 13.37
CA ARG A 49 -0.46 -9.48 13.50
C ARG A 49 0.55 -9.32 12.38
N LEU A 50 0.10 -9.17 11.13
CA LEU A 50 0.97 -8.92 9.98
C LEU A 50 1.72 -7.59 10.13
N ASP A 51 1.02 -6.54 10.54
CA ASP A 51 1.60 -5.22 10.78
C ASP A 51 2.72 -5.29 11.83
N SER A 52 2.45 -5.96 12.95
CA SER A 52 3.43 -6.19 14.01
C SER A 52 4.65 -7.00 13.55
N ALA A 53 4.44 -8.01 12.69
CA ALA A 53 5.52 -8.81 12.13
C ALA A 53 6.39 -8.01 11.16
N ARG A 54 5.81 -7.06 10.41
CA ARG A 54 6.53 -6.18 9.49
C ARG A 54 7.38 -5.15 10.23
N GLU A 55 6.81 -4.53 11.26
CA GLU A 55 7.53 -3.61 12.15
C GLU A 55 8.76 -4.28 12.79
N HIS A 56 8.74 -5.60 13.02
CA HIS A 56 9.88 -6.32 13.59
C HIS A 56 11.02 -6.59 12.59
N ILE A 57 10.72 -6.65 11.29
CA ILE A 57 11.72 -6.87 10.24
C ILE A 57 12.50 -5.57 9.98
N GLN A 58 11.82 -4.41 10.05
CA GLN A 58 12.38 -3.10 9.68
C GLN A 58 13.70 -2.75 10.42
N PRO A 59 13.82 -2.90 11.77
CA PRO A 59 15.04 -2.55 12.50
C PRO A 59 16.23 -3.46 12.15
N SER A 60 15.97 -4.73 11.87
CA SER A 60 17.01 -5.71 11.53
C SER A 60 17.70 -5.43 10.18
N LEU A 61 17.09 -4.61 9.33
CA LEU A 61 17.62 -4.19 8.02
C LEU A 61 18.43 -2.88 8.09
N GLY A 62 18.68 -2.35 9.29
CA GLY A 62 19.43 -1.10 9.49
C GLY A 62 18.59 0.17 9.42
N ALA A 63 17.25 0.06 9.43
CA ALA A 63 16.37 1.22 9.57
C ALA A 63 16.28 1.67 11.03
N SER A 64 16.33 2.98 11.27
CA SER A 64 16.06 3.58 12.58
C SER A 64 14.64 4.14 12.60
N ASN A 65 13.82 3.73 13.58
CA ASN A 65 12.49 4.30 13.80
C ASN A 65 12.53 5.31 14.97
N TYR A 66 11.81 6.42 14.84
CA TYR A 66 11.64 7.39 15.91
C TYR A 66 10.15 7.67 16.11
N GLU A 67 9.67 7.38 17.31
CA GLU A 67 8.26 7.54 17.66
C GLU A 67 8.08 8.79 18.54
N ILE A 68 7.15 9.64 18.14
CA ILE A 68 6.73 10.80 18.91
C ILE A 68 5.30 10.53 19.39
N THR A 69 5.15 10.30 20.69
CA THR A 69 3.84 10.01 21.28
C THR A 69 3.08 11.30 21.61
N SER A 70 1.76 11.20 21.82
CA SER A 70 0.94 12.33 22.26
C SER A 70 1.38 12.89 23.61
N ASP A 71 1.80 12.04 24.55
CA ASP A 71 2.32 12.48 25.84
C ASP A 71 3.65 13.22 25.68
N THR A 72 4.50 12.77 24.75
CA THR A 72 5.71 13.49 24.36
C THR A 72 5.36 14.88 23.82
N ILE A 73 4.37 14.99 22.93
CA ILE A 73 3.93 16.28 22.36
C ILE A 73 3.42 17.22 23.45
N LYS A 74 2.63 16.72 24.41
CA LYS A 74 2.11 17.54 25.52
C LYS A 74 3.21 18.07 26.44
N ALA A 75 4.31 17.34 26.56
CA ALA A 75 5.48 17.75 27.34
C ALA A 75 6.35 18.80 26.62
N LEU A 76 6.14 19.03 25.32
CA LEU A 76 6.88 20.04 24.57
C LEU A 76 6.48 21.47 24.99
N PRO A 77 7.41 22.43 24.91
CA PRO A 77 7.07 23.84 25.11
C PRO A 77 6.09 24.31 24.01
N GLY A 78 4.84 24.62 24.39
CA GLY A 78 3.75 24.92 23.46
C GLY A 78 2.81 23.73 23.20
N GLY A 79 3.19 22.53 23.63
CA GLY A 79 2.36 21.34 23.64
C GLY A 79 1.78 20.99 22.27
N GLU A 80 0.49 20.67 22.27
CA GLU A 80 -0.30 20.35 21.07
C GLU A 80 -0.53 21.56 20.15
N ASN A 81 -0.19 22.78 20.57
CA ASN A 81 -0.30 23.97 19.72
C ASN A 81 0.93 24.17 18.82
N GLN A 82 1.97 23.36 18.96
CA GLN A 82 3.10 23.41 18.03
C GLN A 82 2.67 23.03 16.61
N GLN A 83 3.19 23.74 15.62
CA GLN A 83 3.03 23.33 14.23
C GLN A 83 3.72 21.98 14.00
N PHE A 84 3.08 21.10 13.24
CA PHE A 84 3.59 19.76 12.95
C PHE A 84 5.01 19.74 12.38
N ASN A 85 5.36 20.71 11.52
CA ASN A 85 6.72 20.85 11.00
C ASN A 85 7.77 21.01 12.13
N GLN A 86 7.46 21.79 13.16
CA GLN A 86 8.38 22.01 14.29
C GLN A 86 8.54 20.77 15.16
N ILE A 87 7.51 19.92 15.21
CA ILE A 87 7.58 18.63 15.90
C ILE A 87 8.48 17.67 15.10
N LEU A 88 8.38 17.66 13.77
CA LEU A 88 9.25 16.84 12.91
C LEU A 88 10.72 17.26 12.99
N LEU A 89 11.02 18.56 13.03
CA LEU A 89 12.40 19.05 13.14
C LEU A 89 13.12 18.64 14.43
N GLN A 90 12.40 18.10 15.42
CA GLN A 90 13.00 17.55 16.64
C GLN A 90 13.47 16.11 16.45
N ALA A 91 13.00 15.40 15.43
CA ALA A 91 13.45 14.05 15.15
C ALA A 91 14.88 14.07 14.56
N PRO A 92 15.73 13.08 14.89
CA PRO A 92 17.11 13.05 14.43
C PRO A 92 17.22 13.04 12.90
N GLY A 93 18.09 13.90 12.35
CA GLY A 93 18.38 13.94 10.91
C GLY A 93 17.31 14.64 10.06
N ILE A 94 16.24 15.19 10.65
CA ILE A 94 15.26 16.00 9.93
C ILE A 94 15.75 17.45 9.88
N VAL A 95 15.89 17.99 8.66
CA VAL A 95 16.20 19.40 8.41
C VAL A 95 15.15 19.97 7.49
N GLN A 96 14.80 21.24 7.69
CA GLN A 96 13.93 21.95 6.76
C GLN A 96 14.75 22.35 5.54
N ASP A 97 14.31 21.96 4.35
CA ASP A 97 14.85 22.51 3.12
C ASP A 97 14.36 23.96 2.97
N GLY A 98 15.30 24.90 3.12
CA GLY A 98 14.99 26.32 3.25
C GLY A 98 14.99 27.08 1.93
N PHE A 99 15.60 26.54 0.86
CA PHE A 99 15.86 27.28 -0.38
C PHE A 99 15.99 26.30 -1.55
N GLY A 100 15.17 26.51 -2.59
CA GLY A 100 15.28 25.77 -3.86
C GLY A 100 16.49 26.17 -4.69
#